data_AF-A0A7V4WJT6-F1
#
_entry.id   AF-A0A7V4WJT6-F1
#
_cell.length_a   1.000
_cell.length_b   1.000
_cell.length_c   1.000
_cell.angle_alpha   90.00
_cell.angle_beta   90.00
_cell.angle_gamma   90.00
#
_symmetry.space_group_name_H-M   'P 1'
#
loop_
_entity.id
_entity.type
_entity.pdbx_description
1 polymer ?
#
loop_
_entity_poly.entity_id
_entity_poly.type
_entity_poly.pdbx_seq_one_letter_code
_entity_poly.pdbx_strand_id
1 'polypeptide(L)'
;MRRTAASVLLALCILCLGFSAAKAETRDYEKIYKDTVARWTRSVTVRESFAVSALFWNEEVTQAWVAKYGKENLLSSEEELAYHRDFIQRERLNRYLVFEVTLKKLKGAPLYPLRFAQNTYLVDDKGRKIFPADYDKGFEEKILREFTGKIYFPRFDKDGNPFITPETRYIVLHLSQLSPEASLFAHEVELRFDDPYIPPDFSRPEWKPVLEEEILRLEERLKDLEYRKKQLEENLRQLEEEERRVQERLEELKRQRGQ
;
A
#
# COMPACT_ATOMS: atom_id res chain seq x y z
N MET A 1 30.66 -60.85 -59.71
CA MET A 1 31.62 -60.14 -58.82
C MET A 1 30.82 -59.61 -57.63
N ARG A 2 30.88 -60.27 -56.46
CA ARG A 2 31.68 -59.85 -55.28
C ARG A 2 31.45 -58.37 -54.94
N ARG A 3 30.56 -58.07 -53.99
CA ARG A 3 30.74 -58.00 -52.51
C ARG A 3 31.13 -56.58 -52.05
N THR A 4 30.51 -56.19 -50.93
CA THR A 4 30.89 -55.15 -49.95
C THR A 4 30.80 -53.67 -50.33
N ALA A 5 29.72 -53.02 -49.87
CA ALA A 5 29.67 -51.70 -49.22
C ALA A 5 28.20 -51.44 -48.79
N ALA A 6 27.66 -52.20 -47.84
CA ALA A 6 27.81 -51.92 -46.41
C ALA A 6 27.28 -50.52 -46.02
N SER A 7 25.96 -50.38 -45.96
CA SER A 7 25.24 -50.28 -44.68
C SER A 7 25.68 -49.26 -43.60
N VAL A 8 26.32 -48.14 -43.95
CA VAL A 8 26.69 -47.10 -42.94
C VAL A 8 25.88 -45.80 -43.06
N LEU A 9 25.12 -45.59 -44.13
CA LEU A 9 24.46 -44.30 -44.38
C LEU A 9 23.01 -44.18 -43.89
N LEU A 10 22.51 -45.16 -43.12
CA LEU A 10 21.12 -45.16 -42.60
C LEU A 10 21.04 -45.13 -41.06
N ALA A 11 22.12 -44.75 -40.38
CA ALA A 11 22.19 -44.73 -38.91
C ALA A 11 22.65 -43.37 -38.34
N LEU A 12 22.38 -42.27 -39.05
CA LEU A 12 22.73 -40.92 -38.58
C LEU A 12 21.65 -39.87 -38.83
N CYS A 13 20.37 -40.25 -38.81
CA CYS A 13 19.23 -39.32 -38.92
C CYS A 13 18.25 -39.37 -37.73
N ILE A 14 18.57 -40.09 -36.64
CA ILE A 14 17.72 -40.17 -35.42
C ILE A 14 18.46 -39.63 -34.20
N LEU A 15 19.27 -38.59 -34.37
CA LEU A 15 19.94 -37.91 -33.25
C LEU A 15 19.97 -36.38 -33.43
N CYS A 16 18.90 -35.83 -33.99
CA CYS A 16 18.64 -34.39 -33.98
C CYS A 16 17.23 -34.14 -33.45
N LEU A 17 16.84 -34.82 -32.36
CA LEU A 17 15.87 -34.25 -31.44
C LEU A 17 16.55 -33.04 -30.82
N GLY A 18 16.41 -31.91 -31.52
CA GLY A 18 16.77 -30.61 -31.01
C GLY A 18 16.06 -30.43 -29.69
N PHE A 19 16.81 -30.59 -28.61
CA PHE A 19 16.62 -29.77 -27.43
C PHE A 19 16.69 -28.33 -27.94
N SER A 20 15.54 -27.79 -28.36
CA SER A 20 15.31 -26.37 -28.28
C SER A 20 15.37 -26.07 -26.79
N ALA A 21 16.59 -25.88 -26.28
CA ALA A 21 16.80 -25.02 -25.15
C ALA A 21 16.22 -23.69 -25.61
N ALA A 22 14.93 -23.50 -25.32
CA ALA A 22 14.38 -22.17 -25.15
C ALA A 22 15.38 -21.50 -24.22
N LYS A 23 16.20 -20.61 -24.77
CA LYS A 23 16.94 -19.65 -23.97
C LYS A 23 15.83 -18.92 -23.25
N ALA A 24 15.52 -19.37 -22.04
CA ALA A 24 14.72 -18.62 -21.11
C ALA A 24 15.49 -17.32 -20.99
N GLU A 25 15.00 -16.30 -21.68
CA GLU A 25 15.42 -14.94 -21.46
C GLU A 25 15.21 -14.74 -19.97
N THR A 26 16.31 -14.73 -19.22
CA THR A 26 16.26 -14.59 -17.78
C THR A 26 15.75 -13.18 -17.55
N ARG A 27 14.43 -13.05 -17.43
CA ARG A 27 13.80 -11.83 -16.95
C ARG A 27 14.47 -11.52 -15.62
N ASP A 28 15.19 -10.42 -15.59
CA ASP A 28 15.89 -9.97 -14.40
C ASP A 28 14.85 -9.35 -13.47
N TYR A 29 14.17 -10.21 -12.70
CA TYR A 29 13.13 -9.81 -11.77
C TYR A 29 13.65 -8.87 -10.68
N GLU A 30 14.93 -8.97 -10.32
CA GLU A 30 15.59 -8.06 -9.39
C GLU A 30 15.72 -6.66 -10.00
N LYS A 31 16.15 -6.57 -11.26
CA LYS A 31 16.18 -5.29 -11.99
C LYS A 31 14.79 -4.70 -12.16
N ILE A 32 13.80 -5.51 -12.55
CA ILE A 32 12.41 -5.07 -12.70
C ILE A 32 11.90 -4.49 -11.37
N TYR A 33 12.07 -5.23 -10.26
CA TYR A 33 11.66 -4.77 -8.95
C TYR A 33 12.35 -3.46 -8.55
N LYS A 34 13.67 -3.35 -8.73
CA LYS A 34 14.43 -2.11 -8.46
C LYS A 34 13.94 -0.93 -9.28
N ASP A 35 13.72 -1.11 -10.58
CA ASP A 35 13.25 -0.05 -11.48
C ASP A 35 11.83 0.40 -11.10
N THR A 36 10.96 -0.54 -10.73
CA THR A 36 9.60 -0.25 -10.25
C THR A 36 9.62 0.49 -8.91
N VAL A 37 10.41 0.04 -7.93
CA VAL A 37 10.58 0.74 -6.65
C VAL A 37 11.12 2.16 -6.86
N ALA A 38 12.13 2.32 -7.72
CA ALA A 38 12.68 3.64 -8.02
C ALA A 38 11.63 4.57 -8.64
N ARG A 39 10.78 4.06 -9.54
CA ARG A 39 9.69 4.82 -10.17
C ARG A 39 8.65 5.29 -9.14
N TRP A 40 8.36 4.46 -8.14
CA TRP A 40 7.36 4.71 -7.10
C TRP A 40 7.94 5.23 -5.79
N THR A 41 9.22 5.61 -5.78
CA THR A 41 9.85 6.29 -4.66
C THR A 41 9.96 7.77 -4.95
N ARG A 42 9.61 8.59 -3.97
CA ARG A 42 9.83 10.04 -3.99
C ARG A 42 10.70 10.42 -2.82
N SER A 43 11.67 11.30 -3.05
CA SER A 43 12.62 11.72 -2.04
C SER A 43 12.84 13.23 -2.07
N VAL A 44 12.96 13.84 -0.90
CA VAL A 44 13.36 15.23 -0.75
C VAL A 44 14.44 15.34 0.33
N THR A 45 15.38 16.26 0.14
CA THR A 45 16.35 16.63 1.16
C THR A 45 16.05 18.05 1.65
N VAL A 46 15.87 18.19 2.95
CA VAL A 46 15.51 19.46 3.60
C VAL A 46 16.77 20.11 4.16
N ARG A 47 17.23 21.18 3.48
CA ARG A 47 18.34 22.05 3.91
C ARG A 47 19.59 21.29 4.37
N GLU A 48 19.89 20.14 3.76
CA GLU A 48 20.95 19.19 4.14
C GLU A 48 20.88 18.65 5.59
N SER A 49 19.83 18.96 6.34
CA SER A 49 19.65 18.50 7.72
C SER A 49 19.09 17.10 7.76
N PHE A 50 18.11 16.81 6.92
CA PHE A 50 17.53 15.48 6.80
C PHE A 50 16.98 15.20 5.40
N ALA A 51 16.77 13.93 5.10
CA ALA A 51 16.09 13.46 3.91
C ALA A 51 14.86 12.65 4.29
N VAL A 52 13.83 12.78 3.46
CA VAL A 52 12.62 11.97 3.53
C VAL A 52 12.47 11.25 2.21
N SER A 53 12.24 9.95 2.26
CA SER A 53 11.89 9.13 1.11
C SER A 53 10.59 8.39 1.39
N ALA A 54 9.72 8.24 0.39
CA ALA A 54 8.51 7.46 0.50
C ALA A 54 8.33 6.59 -0.74
N LEU A 55 8.17 5.28 -0.53
CA LEU A 55 7.74 4.31 -1.53
C LEU A 55 6.23 4.12 -1.40
N PHE A 56 5.50 4.30 -2.50
CA PHE A 56 4.08 3.95 -2.55
C PHE A 56 3.92 2.47 -2.96
N TRP A 57 3.41 1.65 -2.04
CA TRP A 57 3.11 0.22 -2.29
C TRP A 57 1.80 0.08 -3.09
N ASN A 58 1.86 0.46 -4.35
CA ASN A 58 0.77 0.26 -5.30
C ASN A 58 0.82 -1.15 -5.93
N GLU A 59 -0.09 -1.40 -6.86
CA GLU A 59 -0.20 -2.70 -7.53
C GLU A 59 1.09 -3.08 -8.29
N GLU A 60 1.71 -2.14 -9.00
CA GLU A 60 2.91 -2.41 -9.79
C GLU A 60 4.09 -2.85 -8.91
N VAL A 61 4.31 -2.16 -7.78
CA VAL A 61 5.36 -2.50 -6.82
C VAL A 61 5.08 -3.86 -6.18
N THR A 62 3.83 -4.11 -5.80
CA THR A 62 3.38 -5.39 -5.22
C THR A 62 3.65 -6.56 -6.16
N GLN A 63 3.23 -6.45 -7.41
CA GLN A 63 3.42 -7.50 -8.40
C GLN A 63 4.89 -7.73 -8.75
N ALA A 64 5.68 -6.65 -8.86
CA ALA A 64 7.12 -6.77 -9.08
C ALA A 64 7.81 -7.47 -7.91
N TRP A 65 7.40 -7.17 -6.67
CA TRP A 65 7.89 -7.86 -5.47
C TRP A 65 7.53 -9.35 -5.46
N VAL A 66 6.26 -9.68 -5.72
CA VAL A 66 5.79 -11.08 -5.77
C VAL A 66 6.52 -11.87 -6.84
N ALA A 67 6.68 -11.32 -8.05
CA ALA A 67 7.38 -11.99 -9.14
C ALA A 67 8.86 -12.22 -8.82
N LYS A 68 9.51 -11.22 -8.18
CA LYS A 68 10.88 -11.37 -7.68
C LYS A 68 10.96 -12.48 -6.62
N TYR A 69 10.11 -12.41 -5.60
CA TYR A 69 10.09 -13.39 -4.51
C TYR A 69 9.81 -14.80 -5.02
N GLY A 70 8.82 -14.95 -5.90
CA GLY A 70 8.47 -16.21 -6.54
C GLY A 70 9.65 -16.81 -7.29
N LYS A 71 10.41 -15.98 -8.01
CA LYS A 71 11.58 -16.47 -8.73
C LYS A 71 12.75 -16.84 -7.81
N GLU A 72 13.02 -16.04 -6.79
CA GLU A 72 14.07 -16.31 -5.79
C GLU A 72 13.79 -17.59 -4.99
N ASN A 73 12.52 -17.91 -4.75
CA ASN A 73 12.08 -19.07 -3.95
C ASN A 73 11.60 -20.25 -4.79
N LEU A 74 11.75 -20.19 -6.13
CA LEU A 74 11.33 -21.23 -7.08
C LEU A 74 9.85 -21.64 -6.93
N LEU A 75 8.99 -20.68 -6.63
CA LEU A 75 7.56 -20.93 -6.50
C LEU A 75 6.96 -21.33 -7.85
N SER A 76 6.04 -22.28 -7.82
CA SER A 76 5.10 -22.51 -8.91
C SER A 76 4.13 -21.33 -9.05
N SER A 77 3.41 -21.26 -10.17
CA SER A 77 2.40 -20.21 -10.38
C SER A 77 1.30 -20.21 -9.31
N GLU A 78 0.91 -21.39 -8.81
CA GLU A 78 -0.09 -21.51 -7.73
C GLU A 78 0.44 -20.98 -6.40
N GLU A 79 1.70 -21.28 -6.08
CA GLU A 79 2.36 -20.78 -4.87
C GLU A 79 2.65 -19.28 -4.94
N GLU A 80 3.03 -18.74 -6.11
CA GLU A 80 3.19 -17.31 -6.33
C GLU A 80 1.87 -16.57 -6.13
N LEU A 81 0.76 -17.14 -6.62
CA LEU A 81 -0.57 -16.60 -6.39
C LEU A 81 -0.97 -16.63 -4.91
N ALA A 82 -0.75 -17.75 -4.23
CA ALA A 82 -1.00 -17.85 -2.79
C ALA A 82 -0.19 -16.83 -2.00
N TYR A 83 1.10 -16.69 -2.33
CA TYR A 83 1.96 -15.68 -1.73
C TYR A 83 1.46 -14.26 -2.00
N HIS A 84 0.99 -13.96 -3.21
CA HIS A 84 0.43 -12.65 -3.54
C HIS A 84 -0.75 -12.28 -2.64
N ARG A 85 -1.69 -13.22 -2.45
CA ARG A 85 -2.86 -13.03 -1.57
C ARG A 85 -2.45 -12.81 -0.13
N ASP A 86 -1.57 -13.67 0.37
CA ASP A 86 -1.06 -13.57 1.74
C ASP A 86 -0.30 -12.26 1.95
N PHE A 87 0.46 -11.80 0.94
CA PHE A 87 1.17 -10.54 0.96
C PHE A 87 0.21 -9.35 1.04
N ILE A 88 -0.79 -9.29 0.15
CA ILE A 88 -1.82 -8.22 0.16
C ILE A 88 -2.51 -8.16 1.54
N GLN A 89 -2.88 -9.30 2.10
CA GLN A 89 -3.57 -9.36 3.39
C GLN A 89 -2.65 -8.96 4.55
N ARG A 90 -1.44 -9.52 4.61
CA ARG A 90 -0.46 -9.22 5.65
C ARG A 90 -0.04 -7.76 5.64
N GLU A 91 0.18 -7.21 4.45
CA GLU A 91 0.54 -5.80 4.25
C GLU A 91 -0.68 -4.87 4.25
N ARG A 92 -1.89 -5.44 4.38
CA ARG A 92 -3.17 -4.71 4.49
C ARG A 92 -3.45 -3.81 3.29
N LEU A 93 -2.90 -4.14 2.11
CA LEU A 93 -3.01 -3.35 0.87
C LEU A 93 -4.43 -3.33 0.29
N ASN A 94 -5.25 -4.34 0.62
CA ASN A 94 -6.66 -4.37 0.29
C ASN A 94 -7.48 -3.27 0.99
N ARG A 95 -7.03 -2.81 2.16
CA ARG A 95 -7.75 -1.85 3.02
C ARG A 95 -7.14 -0.47 3.03
N TYR A 96 -5.83 -0.38 2.82
CA TYR A 96 -5.07 0.85 2.96
C TYR A 96 -4.23 1.17 1.74
N LEU A 97 -4.04 2.46 1.49
CA LEU A 97 -2.93 2.98 0.71
C LEU A 97 -1.71 3.01 1.62
N VAL A 98 -0.67 2.26 1.27
CA VAL A 98 0.48 2.05 2.16
C VAL A 98 1.70 2.76 1.59
N PHE A 99 2.32 3.59 2.44
CA PHE A 99 3.57 4.26 2.14
C PHE A 99 4.65 3.77 3.09
N GLU A 100 5.74 3.25 2.56
CA GLU A 100 6.95 2.99 3.34
C GLU A 100 7.81 4.24 3.31
N VAL A 101 7.95 4.88 4.46
CA VAL A 101 8.61 6.17 4.62
C VAL A 101 9.91 6.00 5.40
N THR A 102 10.99 6.51 4.82
CA THR A 102 12.30 6.60 5.46
C THR A 102 12.59 8.05 5.84
N LEU A 103 12.82 8.28 7.12
CA LEU A 103 13.32 9.54 7.67
C LEU A 103 14.79 9.39 8.02
N LYS A 104 15.66 10.13 7.34
CA LYS A 104 17.11 10.05 7.51
C LYS A 104 17.69 11.37 7.98
N LYS A 105 18.23 11.39 9.19
CA LYS A 105 19.05 12.50 9.69
C LYS A 105 20.38 12.53 8.96
N LEU A 106 20.73 13.70 8.41
CA LEU A 106 22.01 13.94 7.76
C LEU A 106 22.91 14.77 8.68
N LYS A 107 22.47 15.96 9.07
CA LYS A 107 23.21 16.92 9.90
C LYS A 107 22.31 17.47 11.01
N GLY A 108 22.90 18.15 11.98
CA GLY A 108 22.15 18.82 13.05
C GLY A 108 21.50 17.88 14.07
N ALA A 109 20.48 18.41 14.73
CA ALA A 109 19.75 17.76 15.82
C ALA A 109 19.02 16.49 15.35
N PRO A 110 18.77 15.53 16.25
CA PRO A 110 17.92 14.38 15.96
C PRO A 110 16.53 14.79 15.47
N LEU A 111 15.95 13.98 14.58
CA LEU A 111 14.57 14.16 14.19
C LEU A 111 13.67 13.67 15.33
N TYR A 112 12.55 14.35 15.51
CA TYR A 112 11.54 13.98 16.48
C TYR A 112 10.20 14.42 15.90
N PRO A 113 9.55 13.57 15.08
CA PRO A 113 8.28 13.91 14.50
C PRO A 113 7.21 14.11 15.58
N LEU A 114 6.74 15.35 15.69
CA LEU A 114 5.78 15.71 16.73
C LEU A 114 4.37 15.43 16.24
N ARG A 115 3.58 14.74 17.07
CA ARG A 115 2.15 14.44 16.80
C ARG A 115 1.95 13.92 15.37
N PHE A 116 2.72 12.89 15.02
CA PHE A 116 2.89 12.42 13.65
C PHE A 116 1.56 12.24 12.90
N ALA A 117 0.56 11.60 13.52
CA ALA A 117 -0.75 11.38 12.92
C ALA A 117 -1.48 12.67 12.47
N GLN A 118 -1.25 13.78 13.17
CA GLN A 118 -1.94 15.07 12.93
C GLN A 118 -1.21 15.91 11.89
N ASN A 119 0.10 15.68 11.75
CA ASN A 119 1.02 16.44 10.91
C ASN A 119 1.43 15.69 9.63
N THR A 120 0.86 14.51 9.42
CA THR A 120 1.06 13.66 8.24
C THR A 120 -0.29 13.37 7.60
N TYR A 121 -0.44 13.65 6.31
CA TYR A 121 -1.69 13.45 5.57
C TYR A 121 -1.43 13.29 4.07
N LEU A 122 -2.35 12.63 3.37
CA LEU A 122 -2.41 12.70 1.91
C LEU A 122 -3.33 13.84 1.48
N VAL A 123 -3.05 14.42 0.32
CA VAL A 123 -3.95 15.30 -0.42
C VAL A 123 -4.16 14.72 -1.81
N ASP A 124 -5.42 14.52 -2.21
CA ASP A 124 -5.74 14.10 -3.58
C ASP A 124 -5.85 15.30 -4.54
N ASP A 125 -6.06 15.00 -5.82
CA ASP A 125 -6.20 16.00 -6.87
C ASP A 125 -7.48 16.86 -6.80
N LYS A 126 -8.36 16.56 -5.84
CA LYS A 126 -9.55 17.34 -5.48
C LYS A 126 -9.33 18.18 -4.22
N GLY A 127 -8.13 18.13 -3.61
CA GLY A 127 -7.79 18.86 -2.40
C GLY A 127 -8.32 18.22 -1.11
N ARG A 128 -8.81 16.99 -1.15
CA ARG A 128 -9.30 16.29 0.05
C ARG A 128 -8.11 15.82 0.87
N LYS A 129 -8.09 16.19 2.17
CA LYS A 129 -7.10 15.71 3.14
C LYS A 129 -7.51 14.35 3.70
N ILE A 130 -6.58 13.40 3.67
CA ILE A 130 -6.78 12.04 4.17
C ILE A 130 -5.71 11.77 5.23
N PHE A 131 -6.15 11.57 6.47
CA PHE A 131 -5.24 11.30 7.59
C PHE A 131 -4.95 9.79 7.70
N PRO A 132 -3.77 9.41 8.24
CA PRO A 132 -3.44 8.00 8.43
C PRO A 132 -4.41 7.37 9.43
N ALA A 133 -4.83 6.14 9.12
CA ALA A 133 -5.60 5.31 10.04
C ALA A 133 -4.68 4.56 11.03
N ASP A 134 -3.46 4.23 10.60
CA ASP A 134 -2.45 3.53 11.38
C ASP A 134 -1.04 3.87 10.85
N TYR A 135 -0.01 3.68 11.67
CA TYR A 135 1.40 3.89 11.31
C TYR A 135 2.33 3.23 12.31
N ASP A 136 3.58 2.98 11.90
CA ASP A 136 4.59 2.46 12.81
C ASP A 136 4.96 3.47 13.91
N LYS A 137 4.84 3.06 15.18
CA LYS A 137 5.04 3.92 16.36
C LYS A 137 6.45 4.53 16.45
N GLY A 138 7.43 3.97 15.77
CA GLY A 138 8.78 4.54 15.69
C GLY A 138 8.82 5.94 15.07
N PHE A 139 7.76 6.36 14.35
CA PHE A 139 7.62 7.75 13.91
C PHE A 139 7.40 8.74 15.07
N GLU A 140 6.96 8.31 16.25
CA GLU A 140 6.80 9.17 17.45
C GLU A 140 8.03 9.16 18.35
N GLU A 141 9.06 8.41 17.96
CA GLU A 141 10.29 8.29 18.72
C GLU A 141 11.38 9.24 18.19
N LYS A 142 12.43 9.38 18.98
CA LYS A 142 13.61 10.16 18.62
C LYS A 142 14.45 9.40 17.60
N ILE A 143 14.57 9.94 16.40
CA ILE A 143 15.33 9.34 15.30
C ILE A 143 16.75 9.95 15.27
N LEU A 144 17.73 9.18 15.74
CA LEU A 144 19.13 9.61 15.81
C LEU A 144 19.85 9.54 14.47
N ARG A 145 19.47 8.62 13.58
CA ARG A 145 20.13 8.41 12.29
C ARG A 145 19.13 8.19 11.18
N GLU A 146 18.37 7.12 11.26
CA GLU A 146 17.43 6.72 10.22
C GLU A 146 16.33 5.90 10.86
N PHE A 147 15.11 6.07 10.38
CA PHE A 147 13.98 5.20 10.69
C PHE A 147 13.17 4.99 9.42
N THR A 148 12.80 3.74 9.16
CA THR A 148 11.90 3.36 8.07
C THR A 148 10.70 2.67 8.69
N GLY A 149 9.50 3.12 8.30
CA GLY A 149 8.25 2.55 8.76
C GLY A 149 7.13 2.77 7.76
N LYS A 150 6.01 2.08 7.98
CA LYS A 150 4.82 2.14 7.13
C LYS A 150 3.78 3.10 7.70
N ILE A 151 3.08 3.75 6.79
CA ILE A 151 1.94 4.63 7.06
C ILE A 151 0.76 4.10 6.27
N TYR A 152 -0.38 3.92 6.94
CA TYR A 152 -1.57 3.29 6.38
C TYR A 152 -2.70 4.33 6.28
N PHE A 153 -3.00 4.77 5.05
CA PHE A 153 -4.12 5.65 4.78
C PHE A 153 -5.34 4.85 4.34
N PRO A 154 -6.57 5.20 4.76
CA PRO A 154 -7.76 4.50 4.31
C PRO A 154 -7.86 4.55 2.78
N ARG A 155 -8.18 3.41 2.14
CA ARG A 155 -8.35 3.33 0.68
C ARG A 155 -9.70 3.88 0.20
N PHE A 156 -10.69 3.89 1.10
CA PHE A 156 -12.06 4.30 0.83
C PHE A 156 -12.51 5.37 1.82
N ASP A 157 -13.39 6.26 1.38
CA ASP A 157 -14.08 7.23 2.23
C ASP A 157 -15.15 6.54 3.13
N LYS A 158 -15.90 7.36 3.88
CA LYS A 158 -16.94 6.87 4.80
C LYS A 158 -18.11 6.20 4.07
N ASP A 159 -18.37 6.61 2.84
CA ASP A 159 -19.45 6.10 1.99
C ASP A 159 -19.01 4.89 1.16
N GLY A 160 -17.71 4.54 1.24
CA GLY A 160 -17.13 3.40 0.54
C GLY A 160 -16.55 3.72 -0.84
N ASN A 161 -16.48 5.00 -1.24
CA ASN A 161 -15.87 5.37 -2.51
C ASN A 161 -14.34 5.36 -2.38
N PRO A 162 -13.60 4.82 -3.36
CA PRO A 162 -12.14 4.84 -3.32
C PRO A 162 -11.60 6.27 -3.46
N PHE A 163 -10.52 6.57 -2.74
CA PHE A 163 -9.85 7.87 -2.87
C PHE A 163 -9.05 7.99 -4.18
N ILE A 164 -8.51 6.87 -4.66
CA ILE A 164 -7.78 6.79 -5.92
C ILE A 164 -8.66 6.06 -6.95
N THR A 165 -8.98 6.76 -8.03
CA THR A 165 -9.81 6.32 -9.16
C THR A 165 -9.03 6.48 -10.47
N PRO A 166 -9.45 5.88 -11.60
CA PRO A 166 -8.82 6.11 -12.90
C PRO A 166 -8.66 7.59 -13.29
N GLU A 167 -9.53 8.46 -12.77
CA GLU A 167 -9.52 9.91 -13.03
C GLU A 167 -8.60 10.69 -12.08
N THR A 168 -8.07 10.05 -11.03
CA THR A 168 -7.19 10.70 -10.05
C THR A 168 -5.83 10.97 -10.69
N ARG A 169 -5.51 12.26 -10.87
CA ARG A 169 -4.26 12.68 -11.54
C ARG A 169 -3.04 12.59 -10.64
N TYR A 170 -3.21 12.82 -9.34
CA TYR A 170 -2.12 12.77 -8.39
C TYR A 170 -2.60 12.62 -6.95
N ILE A 171 -1.68 12.20 -6.10
CA ILE A 171 -1.75 12.33 -4.64
C ILE A 171 -0.44 12.94 -4.13
N VAL A 172 -0.51 13.68 -3.04
CA VAL A 172 0.66 14.26 -2.37
C VAL A 172 0.70 13.78 -0.94
N LEU A 173 1.82 13.20 -0.52
CA LEU A 173 2.09 12.89 0.87
C LEU A 173 2.75 14.09 1.53
N HIS A 174 2.07 14.63 2.53
CA HIS A 174 2.53 15.74 3.36
C HIS A 174 3.05 15.19 4.68
N LEU A 175 4.25 15.63 5.07
CA LEU A 175 4.81 15.41 6.41
C LEU A 175 5.36 16.73 6.94
N SER A 176 5.03 17.09 8.17
CA SER A 176 5.50 18.32 8.79
C SER A 176 5.93 18.09 10.25
N GLN A 177 6.61 19.08 10.85
CA GLN A 177 7.07 19.03 12.23
C GLN A 177 7.95 17.80 12.56
N LEU A 178 8.79 17.41 11.59
CA LEU A 178 9.71 16.26 11.70
C LEU A 178 10.95 16.56 12.58
N SER A 179 11.26 17.85 12.76
CA SER A 179 12.39 18.32 13.56
C SER A 179 11.92 19.31 14.62
N PRO A 180 12.42 19.22 15.87
CA PRO A 180 12.15 20.21 16.90
C PRO A 180 12.96 21.50 16.72
N GLU A 181 13.90 21.54 15.77
CA GLU A 181 14.71 22.72 15.50
C GLU A 181 13.84 23.86 14.93
N ALA A 182 13.88 25.03 15.55
CA ALA A 182 13.01 26.16 15.18
C ALA A 182 13.10 26.55 13.69
N SER A 183 14.28 26.42 13.08
CA SER A 183 14.51 26.74 11.66
C SER A 183 13.85 25.74 10.69
N LEU A 184 13.50 24.53 11.17
CA LEU A 184 12.96 23.41 10.40
C LEU A 184 11.56 22.99 10.87
N PHE A 185 11.11 23.47 12.02
CA PHE A 185 9.84 23.08 12.64
C PHE A 185 8.62 23.31 11.74
N ALA A 186 8.60 24.47 11.06
CA ALA A 186 7.53 24.85 10.14
C ALA A 186 7.72 24.31 8.71
N HIS A 187 8.78 23.52 8.46
CA HIS A 187 9.01 22.98 7.13
C HIS A 187 8.04 21.83 6.85
N GLU A 188 7.35 21.93 5.71
CA GLU A 188 6.46 20.89 5.19
C GLU A 188 7.16 20.17 4.04
N VAL A 189 7.22 18.85 4.15
CA VAL A 189 7.72 17.95 3.11
C VAL A 189 6.52 17.49 2.29
N GLU A 190 6.61 17.70 0.98
CA GLU A 190 5.61 17.26 0.01
C GLU A 190 6.22 16.25 -0.96
N LEU A 191 5.64 15.05 -1.02
CA LEU A 191 6.06 13.99 -1.92
C LEU A 191 4.91 13.65 -2.86
N ARG A 192 5.02 14.08 -4.12
CA ARG A 192 3.96 13.96 -5.12
C ARG A 192 4.09 12.68 -5.95
N PHE A 193 2.99 11.97 -6.07
CA PHE A 193 2.83 10.76 -6.88
C PHE A 193 1.79 11.05 -7.97
N ASP A 194 2.25 11.21 -9.20
CA ASP A 194 1.41 11.38 -10.39
C ASP A 194 0.87 10.03 -10.88
N ASP A 195 -0.32 10.07 -11.49
CA ASP A 195 -1.06 8.91 -12.00
C ASP A 195 -1.09 7.71 -11.03
N PRO A 196 -1.53 7.91 -9.78
CA PRO A 196 -1.38 6.92 -8.72
C PRO A 196 -2.33 5.72 -8.85
N TYR A 197 -3.33 5.80 -9.74
CA TYR A 197 -4.19 4.67 -10.05
C TYR A 197 -3.48 3.69 -10.97
N ILE A 198 -3.16 2.52 -10.44
CA ILE A 198 -2.69 1.39 -11.24
C ILE A 198 -3.83 0.38 -11.33
N PRO A 199 -4.34 0.09 -12.54
CA PRO A 199 -5.32 -0.97 -12.70
C PRO A 199 -4.68 -2.30 -12.28
N PRO A 200 -5.43 -3.19 -11.61
CA PRO A 200 -4.97 -4.55 -11.39
C PRO A 200 -4.53 -5.19 -12.71
N ASP A 201 -3.27 -5.59 -12.81
CA ASP A 201 -2.80 -6.28 -14.01
C ASP A 201 -3.23 -7.75 -13.96
N PHE A 202 -4.24 -8.07 -14.76
CA PHE A 202 -4.75 -9.43 -14.97
C PHE A 202 -4.15 -10.10 -16.22
N SER A 203 -3.07 -9.56 -16.78
CA SER A 203 -2.39 -10.14 -17.93
C SER A 203 -1.91 -11.56 -17.67
N ARG A 204 -1.61 -11.89 -16.40
CA ARG A 204 -1.46 -13.27 -15.94
C ARG A 204 -2.83 -13.83 -15.55
N PRO A 205 -3.34 -14.88 -16.22
CA PRO A 205 -4.60 -15.52 -15.85
C PRO A 205 -4.65 -15.94 -14.38
N GLU A 206 -3.50 -16.31 -13.82
CA GLU A 206 -3.37 -16.68 -12.40
C GLU A 206 -3.65 -15.52 -11.45
N TRP A 207 -3.41 -14.27 -11.85
CA TRP A 207 -3.59 -13.09 -11.00
C TRP A 207 -5.00 -12.50 -11.04
N LYS A 208 -5.89 -13.08 -11.85
CA LYS A 208 -7.32 -12.79 -11.74
C LYS A 208 -7.81 -13.34 -10.40
N PRO A 209 -8.49 -12.54 -9.57
CA PRO A 209 -9.13 -13.08 -8.38
C PRO A 209 -10.05 -14.21 -8.84
N VAL A 210 -9.81 -15.42 -8.35
CA VAL A 210 -10.73 -16.52 -8.56
C VAL A 210 -12.07 -16.08 -7.96
N LEU A 211 -13.21 -16.48 -8.55
CA LEU A 211 -14.54 -16.05 -8.08
C LEU A 211 -14.71 -16.19 -6.55
N GLU A 212 -14.16 -17.28 -5.99
CA GLU A 212 -14.15 -17.55 -4.55
C GLU A 212 -13.34 -16.52 -3.74
N GLU A 213 -12.27 -15.95 -4.29
CA GLU A 213 -11.45 -14.93 -3.64
C GLU A 213 -12.13 -13.57 -3.61
N GLU A 214 -12.82 -13.19 -4.68
CA GLU A 214 -13.66 -11.98 -4.69
C GLU A 214 -14.83 -12.14 -3.70
N ILE A 215 -15.41 -13.34 -3.60
CA ILE A 215 -16.41 -13.66 -2.58
C ILE A 215 -15.80 -13.50 -1.17
N LEU A 216 -14.64 -14.09 -0.88
CA LEU A 216 -14.00 -13.97 0.44
C LEU A 216 -13.65 -12.52 0.81
N ARG A 217 -13.14 -11.73 -0.15
CA ARG A 217 -12.86 -10.30 0.04
C ARG A 217 -14.14 -9.53 0.39
N LEU A 218 -15.22 -9.80 -0.35
CA LEU A 218 -16.52 -9.16 -0.13
C LEU A 218 -17.15 -9.61 1.20
N GLU A 219 -16.99 -10.87 1.60
CA GLU A 219 -17.43 -11.38 2.90
C GLU A 219 -16.67 -10.74 4.07
N GLU A 220 -15.35 -10.58 3.96
CA GLU A 220 -14.55 -9.89 4.99
C GLU A 220 -14.96 -8.41 5.09
N ARG A 221 -15.16 -7.75 3.95
CA ARG A 221 -15.67 -6.37 3.92
C ARG A 221 -17.07 -6.28 4.52
N LEU A 222 -17.93 -7.25 4.28
CA LEU A 222 -19.28 -7.31 4.85
C LEU A 222 -19.22 -7.45 6.38
N LYS A 223 -18.39 -8.36 6.91
CA LYS A 223 -18.18 -8.52 8.37
C LYS A 223 -17.70 -7.22 9.02
N ASP A 224 -16.74 -6.54 8.40
CA ASP A 224 -16.24 -5.25 8.85
C ASP A 224 -17.33 -4.17 8.86
N LEU A 225 -18.16 -4.12 7.80
CA LEU A 225 -19.27 -3.19 7.69
C LEU A 225 -20.36 -3.48 8.73
N GLU A 226 -20.67 -4.75 9.00
CA GLU A 226 -21.61 -5.16 10.05
C GLU A 226 -21.10 -4.77 11.44
N TYR A 227 -19.81 -4.95 11.72
CA TYR A 227 -19.21 -4.53 12.98
C TYR A 227 -19.32 -3.00 13.16
N ARG A 228 -18.96 -2.23 12.13
CA ARG A 228 -19.09 -0.76 12.15
C ARG A 228 -20.54 -0.31 12.29
N LYS A 229 -21.48 -0.97 11.61
CA LYS A 229 -22.92 -0.71 11.74
C LYS A 229 -23.37 -0.88 13.18
N LYS A 230 -22.99 -1.98 13.84
CA LYS A 230 -23.32 -2.21 15.26
C LYS A 230 -22.77 -1.12 16.18
N GLN A 231 -21.52 -0.70 15.97
CA GLN A 231 -20.94 0.40 16.75
C GLN A 231 -21.68 1.72 16.54
N LEU A 232 -22.06 2.03 15.29
CA LEU A 232 -22.83 3.23 14.98
C LEU A 232 -24.24 3.19 15.58
N GLU A 233 -24.92 2.04 15.56
CA GLU A 233 -26.23 1.86 16.18
C GLU A 233 -26.17 2.02 17.71
N GLU A 234 -25.09 1.54 18.34
CA GLU A 234 -24.88 1.72 19.78
C GLU A 234 -24.64 3.20 20.12
N ASN A 235 -23.79 3.88 19.33
CA ASN A 235 -23.56 5.32 19.50
C ASN A 235 -24.84 6.13 19.26
N LEU A 236 -25.66 5.74 18.29
CA LEU A 236 -26.95 6.37 18.02
C LEU A 236 -27.89 6.24 19.22
N ARG A 237 -27.99 5.03 19.80
CA ARG A 237 -28.80 4.80 21.01
C ARG A 237 -28.33 5.66 22.18
N GLN A 238 -27.02 5.79 22.38
CA GLN A 238 -26.47 6.67 23.44
C GLN A 238 -26.85 8.14 23.22
N LEU A 239 -26.80 8.62 21.98
CA LEU A 239 -27.20 9.98 21.62
C LEU A 239 -28.70 10.22 21.82
N GLU A 240 -29.55 9.28 21.43
CA GLU A 240 -31.01 9.36 21.63
C GLU A 240 -31.37 9.39 23.14
N GLU A 241 -30.68 8.62 23.98
CA GLU A 241 -30.85 8.67 25.43
C GLU A 241 -30.41 10.01 26.04
N GLU A 242 -29.32 10.59 25.54
CA GLU A 242 -28.89 11.93 25.94
C GLU A 242 -29.90 12.99 25.51
N GLU A 243 -30.40 12.93 24.27
CA GLU A 243 -31.43 13.84 23.77
C GLU A 243 -32.68 13.80 24.65
N ARG A 244 -33.16 12.60 25.00
CA ARG A 244 -34.32 12.43 25.90
C ARG A 244 -34.08 13.07 27.26
N ARG A 245 -32.92 12.82 27.88
CA ARG A 245 -32.56 13.43 29.18
C ARG A 245 -32.53 14.95 29.12
N VAL A 246 -32.00 15.51 28.04
CA VAL A 246 -31.95 16.96 27.83
C VAL A 246 -33.36 17.53 27.62
N GLN A 247 -34.22 16.86 26.86
CA GLN A 247 -35.61 17.26 26.67
C GLN A 247 -36.40 17.25 27.99
N GLU A 248 -36.28 16.19 28.79
CA GLU A 248 -36.90 16.11 30.13
C GLU A 248 -36.43 17.25 31.04
N ARG A 249 -35.13 17.56 31.02
CA ARG A 249 -34.59 18.67 31.80
C ARG A 249 -35.10 20.04 31.30
N LEU A 250 -35.22 20.22 29.99
CA LEU A 250 -35.78 21.43 29.40
C LEU A 250 -37.25 21.62 29.79
N GLU A 251 -38.05 20.55 29.77
CA GLU A 251 -39.45 20.54 30.22
C GLU A 251 -39.56 20.97 31.69
N GLU A 252 -38.74 20.37 32.56
CA GLU A 252 -38.72 20.68 33.99
C GLU A 252 -38.38 22.17 34.24
N LEU A 253 -37.35 22.68 33.58
CA LEU A 253 -36.94 24.08 33.70
C LEU A 253 -38.01 25.04 33.15
N LYS A 254 -38.70 24.69 32.06
CA LYS A 254 -39.81 25.49 31.53
C LYS A 254 -40.98 25.59 32.52
N ARG A 255 -41.30 24.50 33.23
CA ARG A 255 -42.34 24.49 34.28
C ARG A 255 -41.95 25.38 35.46
N GLN A 256 -40.70 25.33 35.88
CA GLN A 256 -40.17 26.19 36.96
C GLN A 256 -40.17 27.68 36.59
N ARG A 257 -39.95 28.02 35.32
CA ARG A 257 -39.99 29.42 34.84
C ARG A 257 -41.41 30.00 34.71
N GLY A 258 -42.43 29.14 34.64
CA GLY A 258 -43.83 29.51 34.49
C GLY A 258 -44.61 29.68 35.80
N GLN A 259 -43.98 29.38 36.94
CA GLN A 259 -44.43 29.71 38.30
C GLN A 259 -43.81 31.04 38.75
#